data_AF-A0A496ZNH4-F1
#
_entry.id   AF-A0A496ZNH4-F1
#
_cell.length_a   1.000
_cell.length_b   1.000
_cell.length_c   1.000
_cell.angle_alpha   90.00
_cell.angle_beta   90.00
_cell.angle_gamma   90.00
#
_symmetry.space_group_name_H-M   'P 1'
#
loop_
_entity.id
_entity.type
_entity.pdbx_description
1 polymer ?
#
loop_
_entity_poly.entity_id
_entity_poly.type
_entity_poly.pdbx_seq_one_letter_code
_entity_poly.pdbx_strand_id
1 'polypeptide(L)'
;MKNSLRLLLGLVLLASILLSACAPPPPPISKDQLDTAEKEAIAEETIAADLNAELKALEADAAAQEAELKSLKKYQKQLEAEK
;
A
#
# COMPACT_ATOMS: atom_id res chain seq x y z
N MET A 1 -4.43 -25.80 -43.58
CA MET A 1 -3.83 -25.74 -42.23
C MET A 1 -4.19 -24.47 -41.45
N LYS A 2 -4.16 -23.27 -42.03
CA LYS A 2 -4.51 -22.00 -41.32
C LYS A 2 -5.93 -21.95 -40.75
N ASN A 3 -6.93 -22.49 -41.46
CA ASN A 3 -8.32 -22.47 -41.01
C ASN A 3 -8.59 -23.49 -39.89
N SER A 4 -7.96 -24.66 -39.94
CA SER A 4 -8.04 -25.67 -38.89
C SER A 4 -7.44 -25.17 -37.57
N LEU A 5 -6.32 -24.43 -37.64
CA LEU A 5 -5.68 -23.84 -36.47
C LEU A 5 -6.56 -22.75 -35.82
N ARG A 6 -7.22 -21.91 -36.62
CA ARG A 6 -8.17 -20.90 -36.12
C ARG A 6 -9.39 -21.53 -35.44
N LEU A 7 -9.88 -22.64 -35.98
CA LEU A 7 -11.04 -23.35 -35.44
C LEU A 7 -10.70 -24.03 -34.10
N LEU A 8 -9.50 -24.61 -33.99
CA LEU A 8 -8.98 -25.22 -32.77
C LEU A 8 -8.75 -24.18 -31.67
N LEU A 9 -8.19 -23.01 -32.02
CA LEU A 9 -8.04 -21.87 -31.10
C LEU A 9 -9.39 -21.35 -30.58
N GLY A 10 -10.39 -21.25 -31.46
CA GLY A 10 -11.75 -20.86 -31.06
C GLY A 10 -12.39 -21.87 -30.11
N LEU A 11 -12.17 -23.17 -30.34
CA LEU A 11 -12.69 -24.23 -29.49
C LEU A 11 -12.05 -24.23 -28.08
N VAL A 12 -10.74 -23.97 -28.00
CA VAL A 12 -10.01 -23.86 -26.73
C VAL A 12 -10.49 -22.66 -25.92
N LEU A 13 -10.72 -21.51 -26.56
CA LEU A 13 -11.29 -20.32 -25.92
C LEU A 13 -12.73 -20.55 -25.44
N LEU A 14 -13.53 -21.29 -26.20
CA LEU A 14 -14.89 -21.62 -25.79
C LEU A 14 -14.88 -22.59 -24.60
N ALA A 15 -14.00 -23.59 -24.63
CA ALA A 15 -13.85 -24.56 -23.54
C ALA A 15 -13.39 -23.89 -22.24
N SER A 16 -12.48 -22.90 -22.29
CA SER A 16 -12.03 -22.21 -21.08
C SER A 16 -13.13 -21.39 -20.40
N ILE A 17 -14.03 -20.79 -21.18
CA ILE A 17 -15.19 -20.04 -20.66
C ILE A 17 -16.23 -21.00 -20.05
N LEU A 18 -16.44 -22.17 -20.66
CA LEU A 18 -17.38 -23.16 -20.13
C LEU A 18 -16.83 -23.86 -18.87
N LEU A 19 -15.51 -24.03 -18.76
CA LEU A 19 -14.86 -24.61 -17.59
C LEU A 19 -14.90 -23.66 -16.38
N SER A 20 -14.83 -22.34 -16.58
CA SER A 20 -14.93 -21.38 -15.47
C SER A 20 -16.34 -21.33 -14.86
N ALA A 21 -17.39 -21.60 -15.64
CA ALA A 21 -18.77 -21.69 -15.16
C ALA A 21 -19.06 -22.97 -14.34
N CYS A 22 -18.18 -23.98 -14.41
CA CYS A 22 -18.27 -25.23 -13.66
C CYS A 22 -17.36 -25.26 -12.42
N ALA A 23 -16.70 -24.16 -12.07
CA ALA A 23 -15.95 -24.07 -10.83
C ALA A 23 -16.92 -24.15 -9.64
N PRO A 24 -16.71 -25.06 -8.67
CA PRO A 24 -17.55 -25.09 -7.47
C PRO A 24 -17.48 -23.73 -6.77
N PRO A 25 -18.59 -23.25 -6.19
CA PRO A 25 -18.56 -22.00 -5.45
C PRO A 25 -17.49 -22.09 -4.35
N PRO A 26 -16.81 -20.97 -4.04
CA PRO A 26 -15.81 -20.97 -2.98
C PRO A 26 -16.46 -21.46 -1.68
N PRO A 27 -15.69 -22.15 -0.82
CA PRO A 27 -16.21 -22.62 0.45
C PRO A 27 -16.75 -21.43 1.26
N PRO A 28 -17.87 -21.60 1.99
CA PRO A 28 -18.41 -20.53 2.81
C PRO A 28 -17.42 -20.17 3.91
N ILE A 29 -17.21 -18.87 4.12
CA ILE A 29 -16.39 -18.34 5.21
C ILE A 29 -17.18 -18.51 6.52
N SER A 30 -16.55 -19.04 7.56
CA SER A 30 -17.19 -19.16 8.87
C SER A 30 -17.34 -17.80 9.54
N LYS A 31 -18.29 -17.67 10.48
CA LYS A 31 -18.43 -16.45 11.28
C LYS A 31 -17.16 -16.12 12.05
N ASP A 32 -16.51 -17.12 12.63
CA ASP A 32 -15.24 -16.94 13.35
C ASP A 32 -14.12 -16.38 12.46
N GLN A 33 -14.06 -16.81 11.19
CA GLN A 33 -13.09 -16.28 10.22
C GLN A 33 -13.38 -14.82 9.87
N LEU A 34 -14.66 -14.44 9.73
CA LEU A 34 -15.06 -13.05 9.50
C LEU A 34 -14.74 -12.17 10.71
N ASP A 35 -15.11 -12.61 11.91
CA ASP A 35 -14.88 -11.87 13.14
C ASP A 35 -13.38 -11.69 13.43
N THR A 36 -12.56 -12.69 13.08
CA THR A 36 -11.10 -12.60 13.18
C THR A 36 -10.54 -11.59 12.19
N ALA A 37 -10.95 -11.68 10.92
CA ALA A 37 -10.51 -10.75 9.89
C ALA A 37 -10.92 -9.30 10.19
N GLU A 38 -12.13 -9.10 10.74
CA GLU A 38 -12.61 -7.78 11.15
C GLU A 38 -11.77 -7.19 12.29
N LYS A 39 -11.48 -7.99 13.32
CA LYS A 39 -10.62 -7.56 14.44
C LYS A 39 -9.20 -7.21 13.97
N GLU A 40 -8.62 -8.03 13.11
CA GLU A 40 -7.30 -7.78 12.52
C GLU A 40 -7.31 -6.48 11.70
N ALA A 41 -8.34 -6.28 10.87
CA ALA A 41 -8.46 -5.06 10.08
C ALA A 41 -8.57 -3.79 10.94
N ILE A 42 -9.38 -3.82 12.00
CA ILE A 42 -9.53 -2.68 12.93
C ILE A 42 -8.23 -2.40 13.69
N ALA A 43 -7.53 -3.45 14.12
CA ALA A 43 -6.25 -3.30 14.82
C ALA A 43 -5.19 -2.65 13.91
N GLU A 44 -5.06 -3.13 12.67
CA GLU A 44 -4.12 -2.58 11.70
C GLU A 44 -4.48 -1.15 11.29
N GLU A 45 -5.77 -0.83 11.14
CA GLU A 45 -6.22 0.55 10.89
C GLU A 45 -5.80 1.50 12.02
N THR A 46 -5.95 1.05 13.27
CA THR A 46 -5.55 1.84 14.44
C THR A 46 -4.04 2.06 14.47
N ILE A 47 -3.25 1.00 14.25
CA ILE A 47 -1.78 1.08 14.19
C ILE A 47 -1.34 2.03 13.07
N ALA A 48 -1.95 1.94 11.89
CA ALA A 48 -1.63 2.80 10.77
C ALA A 48 -1.95 4.28 11.06
N ALA A 49 -3.06 4.55 11.74
CA ALA A 49 -3.43 5.91 12.15
C ALA A 49 -2.42 6.50 13.15
N ASP A 50 -2.02 5.72 14.15
CA ASP A 50 -1.05 6.12 15.17
C ASP A 50 0.33 6.39 14.55
N LEU A 51 0.83 5.48 13.70
CA LEU A 51 2.11 5.64 13.00
C LEU A 51 2.11 6.88 12.10
N ASN A 52 1.00 7.16 11.41
CA ASN A 52 0.88 8.35 10.57
C ASN A 52 0.88 9.65 11.40
N ALA A 53 0.30 9.62 12.60
CA ALA A 53 0.37 10.75 13.52
C ALA A 53 1.80 10.98 14.03
N GLU A 54 2.51 9.91 14.40
CA GLU A 54 3.90 9.95 14.84
C GLU A 54 4.83 10.47 13.73
N LEU A 55 4.66 9.98 12.50
CA LEU A 55 5.44 10.46 11.34
C LEU A 55 5.26 11.96 11.12
N LYS A 56 4.03 12.47 11.19
CA LYS A 56 3.77 13.91 11.03
C LYS A 56 4.41 14.74 12.14
N ALA A 57 4.41 14.23 13.37
CA ALA A 57 5.09 14.90 14.48
C ALA A 57 6.60 14.94 14.25
N LEU A 58 7.20 13.82 13.85
CA LEU A 58 8.63 13.73 13.55
C LEU A 58 9.05 14.61 12.37
N GLU A 59 8.22 14.70 11.32
CA GLU A 59 8.45 15.60 10.19
C GLU A 59 8.45 17.08 10.61
N ALA A 60 7.52 17.47 11.49
CA ALA A 60 7.46 18.82 12.04
C ALA A 60 8.70 19.15 12.88
N ASP A 61 9.13 18.23 13.73
CA ASP A 61 10.34 18.37 14.55
C ASP A 61 11.60 18.46 13.69
N ALA A 62 11.72 17.62 12.66
CA ALA A 62 12.84 17.65 11.72
C ALA A 62 12.91 19.00 10.98
N ALA A 63 11.76 19.51 10.52
CA ALA A 63 11.68 20.81 9.86
C ALA A 63 12.09 21.96 10.80
N ALA A 64 11.69 21.90 12.07
CA ALA A 64 12.08 22.90 13.08
C ALA A 64 13.60 22.88 13.33
N GLN A 65 14.18 21.69 13.50
CA GLN A 65 15.63 21.54 13.68
C GLN A 65 16.42 21.99 12.46
N GLU A 66 15.94 21.71 11.24
CA GLU A 66 16.59 22.18 10.01
C GLU A 66 16.57 23.72 9.93
N ALA A 67 15.45 24.35 10.28
CA ALA A 67 15.32 25.80 10.33
C ALA A 67 16.28 26.42 11.37
N GLU A 68 16.37 25.83 12.56
CA GLU A 68 17.30 26.25 13.61
C GLU A 68 18.75 26.13 13.12
N LEU A 69 19.13 24.99 12.57
CA LEU A 69 20.47 24.74 12.06
C LEU A 69 20.84 25.72 10.94
N LYS A 70 19.89 26.04 10.05
CA LYS A 70 20.09 27.05 9.01
C LYS A 70 20.31 28.45 9.60
N SER A 71 19.58 28.80 10.65
CA SER A 71 19.73 30.08 11.34
C SER A 71 21.11 30.19 12.02
N LEU A 72 21.54 29.14 12.70
CA LEU A 72 22.85 29.06 13.37
C LEU A 72 23.99 29.15 12.36
N LYS A 73 23.89 28.45 11.21
CA LYS A 73 24.87 28.57 10.13
C LYS A 73 24.94 29.98 9.56
N LYS A 74 23.81 30.67 9.43
CA LYS A 74 23.79 32.07 8.95
C LYS A 74 24.47 32.99 9.96
N TYR A 75 24.17 32.82 11.25
CA TYR A 75 24.78 33.59 12.32
C TYR A 75 26.30 33.36 12.41
N GLN A 76 26.75 32.10 12.32
CA GLN A 76 28.18 31.77 12.27
C GLN A 76 28.90 32.51 11.15
N LYS A 77 28.33 32.52 9.94
CA LYS A 77 28.91 33.25 8.80
C LYS A 77 29.00 34.76 9.03
N GLN A 78 28.04 35.35 9.75
CA GLN A 78 28.09 36.77 10.10
C GLN A 78 29.25 37.05 11.07
N LEU A 79 29.39 36.24 12.12
CA LEU A 79 30.50 36.36 13.07
C LEU A 79 31.88 36.16 12.42
N GLU A 80 31.98 35.28 11.42
CA GLU A 80 33.20 35.08 10.65
C GLU A 80 33.53 36.26 9.72
N ALA A 81 32.51 36.96 9.19
CA ALA A 81 32.69 38.13 8.33
C ALA A 81 32.98 39.43 9.11
N GLU A 82 32.66 39.48 10.41
CA GLU A 82 32.96 40.61 11.30
C GLU A 82 34.36 40.53 11.93
N LYS A 83 35.09 39.42 11.72
CA LYS A 83 36.49 39.24 12.14
C LYS A 83 37.46 39.64 11.04
#